data_AF-A0AAE3VYG6-F1
#
_entry.id   AF-A0AAE3VYG6-F1
#
_cell.length_a   1.000
_cell.length_b   1.000
_cell.length_c   1.000
_cell.angle_alpha   90.00
_cell.angle_beta   90.00
_cell.angle_gamma   90.00
#
_symmetry.space_group_name_H-M   'P 1'
#
loop_
_entity.id
_entity.type
_entity.pdbx_description
1 polymer ?
#
loop_
_entity_poly.entity_id
_entity_poly.type
_entity_poly.pdbx_seq_one_letter_code
_entity_poly.pdbx_strand_id
1 'polypeptide(L)' 'MGDRWQGRPLKLHVDHIDGDFLNNTAENLRFLCPNCHSQTATYANRKRTGQL' A
#
# COMPACT_ATOMS: atom_id res chain seq x y z
N MET A 1 6.90 10.50 -8.24
CA MET A 1 7.85 9.63 -7.51
C MET A 1 8.80 9.05 -8.54
N GLY A 2 10.10 9.19 -8.35
CA GLY A 2 11.10 8.55 -9.24
C GLY A 2 11.22 7.05 -8.95
N ASP A 3 11.90 6.32 -9.83
CA ASP A 3 12.21 4.90 -9.72
C ASP A 3 13.35 4.59 -8.73
N ARG A 4 13.98 5.63 -8.15
CA ARG A 4 15.16 5.53 -7.29
C ARG A 4 15.01 6.31 -5.98
N TRP A 5 15.60 5.77 -4.90
CA TRP A 5 15.77 6.39 -3.59
C TRP A 5 17.24 6.27 -3.15
N GLN A 6 17.89 7.39 -2.80
CA GLN A 6 19.32 7.44 -2.46
C GLN A 6 20.21 6.71 -3.49
N GLY A 7 19.88 6.85 -4.79
CA GLY A 7 20.62 6.22 -5.89
C GLY A 7 20.37 4.72 -6.08
N ARG A 8 19.47 4.12 -5.31
CA ARG A 8 19.09 2.69 -5.42
C ARG A 8 17.67 2.55 -5.96
N PRO A 9 17.33 1.47 -6.69
CA PRO A 9 15.96 1.23 -7.13
C PRO A 9 14.98 1.21 -5.95
N LEU A 10 13.86 1.92 -6.10
CA LEU A 10 12.81 1.95 -5.10
C LEU A 10 12.00 0.65 -5.18
N LYS A 11 11.95 -0.11 -4.08
CA LYS A 11 11.10 -1.29 -4.00
C LYS A 11 9.65 -0.87 -3.76
N LEU A 12 8.75 -1.31 -4.65
CA LEU A 12 7.32 -1.10 -4.50
C LEU A 12 6.70 -2.21 -3.64
N HIS A 13 5.66 -1.86 -2.90
CA HIS A 13 4.82 -2.79 -2.16
C HIS A 13 3.51 -2.99 -2.92
N VAL A 14 2.93 -4.18 -2.79
CA VAL A 14 1.56 -4.46 -3.21
C VAL A 14 0.61 -3.95 -2.12
N ASP A 15 -0.42 -3.23 -2.53
CA ASP A 15 -1.52 -2.75 -1.69
C ASP A 15 -2.85 -3.22 -2.27
N HIS A 16 -3.71 -3.78 -1.41
CA HIS A 16 -5.10 -4.10 -1.71
C HIS A 16 -5.93 -2.83 -1.47
N ILE A 17 -6.55 -2.30 -2.53
CA ILE A 17 -7.25 -1.01 -2.52
C ILE A 17 -8.38 -0.99 -1.47
N ASP A 18 -9.11 -2.11 -1.35
CA ASP A 18 -10.18 -2.31 -0.37
C ASP A 18 -9.69 -2.72 1.04
N GLY A 19 -8.43 -3.13 1.16
CA GLY A 19 -7.83 -3.65 2.38
C GLY A 19 -8.15 -5.12 2.69
N ASP A 20 -8.85 -5.83 1.79
CA ASP A 20 -9.09 -7.27 1.93
C ASP A 20 -7.97 -8.06 1.24
N PHE A 21 -7.11 -8.70 2.04
CA PHE A 21 -5.99 -9.50 1.55
C PHE A 21 -6.42 -10.74 0.74
N LEU A 22 -7.71 -11.13 0.81
CA LEU A 22 -8.26 -12.23 0.02
C LEU A 22 -8.72 -11.80 -1.38
N ASN A 23 -9.04 -10.52 -1.59
CA ASN A 23 -9.47 -9.99 -2.89
C ASN A 23 -8.26 -9.72 -3.82
N ASN A 24 -7.82 -10.76 -4.54
CA ASN A 24 -6.63 -10.72 -5.39
C ASN A 24 -6.94 -10.40 -6.87
N THR A 25 -8.05 -9.72 -7.14
CA THR A 25 -8.36 -9.25 -8.49
C THR A 25 -7.36 -8.20 -8.95
N ALA A 26 -6.99 -8.20 -10.23
CA ALA A 26 -5.98 -7.27 -10.76
C ALA A 26 -6.40 -5.81 -10.56
N GLU A 27 -7.70 -5.54 -10.61
CA GLU A 27 -8.30 -4.23 -10.40
C GLU A 27 -8.22 -3.76 -8.94
N ASN A 28 -8.13 -4.69 -7.98
CA ASN A 28 -8.00 -4.39 -6.56
C ASN A 28 -6.56 -4.22 -6.09
N LEU A 29 -5.57 -4.54 -6.94
CA LEU A 29 -4.15 -4.45 -6.58
C LEU A 29 -3.53 -3.18 -7.16
N ARG A 30 -2.75 -2.46 -6.35
CA ARG A 30 -1.89 -1.37 -6.81
C ARG A 30 -0.49 -1.46 -6.22
N PHE A 31 0.47 -0.88 -6.94
CA PHE A 31 1.84 -0.74 -6.44
C PHE A 31 2.03 0.62 -5.78
N LEU A 32 2.51 0.62 -4.54
CA LEU A 32 2.81 1.83 -3.78
C LEU A 32 4.25 1.86 -3.30
N CYS A 33 4.82 3.06 -3.19
CA CYS A 33 6.09 3.23 -2.48
C CYS A 33 5.92 2.89 -1.00
N PRO A 34 6.98 2.48 -0.26
CA PRO A 34 6.84 2.12 1.16
C PRO A 34 6.26 3.25 2.02
N ASN A 35 6.67 4.50 1.76
CA ASN A 35 6.14 5.69 2.44
C ASN A 35 4.69 5.99 2.06
N CYS A 36 4.28 5.67 0.84
CA CYS A 36 2.93 5.89 0.34
C CYS A 36 1.99 4.84 0.97
N HIS A 37 2.43 3.58 0.97
CA HIS A 37 1.70 2.47 1.52
C HIS A 37 1.45 2.66 3.03
N SER A 38 2.45 3.12 3.79
CA SER A 38 2.30 3.36 5.24
C SER A 38 1.29 4.44 5.63
N GLN A 39 0.89 5.30 4.69
CA GLN A 39 -0.12 6.35 4.87
C GLN A 39 -1.54 5.89 4.52
N THR A 40 -1.71 4.71 3.91
CA THR A 40 -3.05 4.18 3.61
C THR A 40 -3.79 3.80 4.89
N ALA A 41 -5.12 3.89 4.86
CA ALA A 41 -5.95 3.50 6.00
C ALA A 41 -5.93 1.99 6.29
N THR A 42 -5.54 1.18 5.31
CA THR A 42 -5.56 -0.30 5.31
C THR A 42 -4.18 -0.90 5.62
N TYR A 43 -3.12 -0.08 5.71
CA TYR A 43 -1.76 -0.55 5.96
C TYR A 43 -1.64 -1.36 7.26
N ALA A 44 -0.92 -2.49 7.18
CA ALA A 44 -0.50 -3.30 8.33
C ALA A 44 -1.64 -3.67 9.30
N ASN A 45 -2.84 -3.99 8.78
CA ASN A 45 -4.02 -4.33 9.59
C ASN A 45 -4.35 -3.26 10.64
N ARG A 46 -4.05 -1.99 10.35
CA ARG A 46 -4.40 -0.88 11.24
C ARG A 46 -5.92 -0.89 11.40
N LYS A 47 -6.38 -1.34 12.57
CA LYS A 47 -7.80 -1.28 12.94
C LYS A 47 -8.26 0.16 12.74
N ARG A 48 -9.41 0.38 12.09
CA ARG A 48 -10.04 1.70 12.01
C ARG A 48 -10.46 2.13 13.43
N THR A 49 -9.54 2.60 14.26
CA THR A 49 -9.80 3.09 15.62
C THR A 49 -10.44 4.49 15.63
N GLY A 50 -11.12 4.89 14.56
CA GLY A 50 -11.66 6.24 14.41
C GLY A 50 -12.86 6.36 13.46
N GLN A 51 -13.60 5.28 13.22
CA GLN A 51 -14.89 5.37 12.57
C GLN A 51 -15.95 4.99 13.62
N LEU A 52 -16.53 6.03 14.23
CA LEU A 52 -17.75 5.97 15.04
C LEU A 52 -18.86 5.24 14.28
#